data_AF-A0A965MEM2-F1
#
_entry.id   AF-A0A965MEM2-F1
#
_cell.length_a   1.000
_cell.length_b   1.000
_cell.length_c   1.000
_cell.angle_alpha   90.00
_cell.angle_beta   90.00
_cell.angle_gamma   90.00
#
_symmetry.space_group_name_H-M   'P 1'
#
loop_
_entity.id
_entity.type
_entity.pdbx_description
1 polymer ?
#
loop_
_entity_poly.entity_id
_entity_poly.type
_entity_poly.pdbx_seq_one_letter_code
_entity_poly.pdbx_strand_id
1 'polypeptide(L)'
;MTPRLFHSIRTLHSWIGFLILPWIILYGFTGFYLNHSKAINTLLMPTPYDESSFVVKPETEWLSVNEARQKAAQIWADEPITKAKAIEYHGFVSIQFTKPSGNVIVSIKTGHYYKKTRLYRYTYDPLGSLVDRKIYWSYVFRYFHEAGWIDNSFGVWFADITAIALVLFGASGLILFIVPRQKKLKRNLSALLQR
;
A
#
# COMPACT_ATOMS: atom_id res chain seq x y z
N MET A 1 -18.54 -41.35 -8.27
CA MET A 1 -17.21 -40.82 -7.90
C MET A 1 -16.47 -41.83 -7.03
N THR A 2 -15.32 -42.30 -7.51
CA THR A 2 -14.51 -43.34 -6.85
C THR A 2 -13.82 -42.80 -5.59
N PRO A 3 -13.52 -43.64 -4.59
CA PRO A 3 -12.80 -43.22 -3.38
C PRO A 3 -11.43 -42.60 -3.68
N ARG A 4 -10.71 -43.16 -4.67
CA ARG A 4 -9.40 -42.65 -5.11
C ARG A 4 -9.51 -41.22 -5.65
N LEU A 5 -10.49 -40.96 -6.54
CA LEU A 5 -10.71 -39.62 -7.09
C LEU A 5 -11.09 -38.59 -6.00
N PHE A 6 -11.90 -38.98 -5.02
CA PHE A 6 -12.24 -38.11 -3.88
C PHE A 6 -11.01 -37.74 -3.05
N HIS A 7 -10.15 -38.72 -2.77
CA HIS A 7 -8.92 -38.50 -2.03
C HIS A 7 -7.97 -37.57 -2.80
N SER A 8 -7.79 -37.79 -4.11
CA SER A 8 -6.97 -36.93 -4.98
C SER A 8 -7.47 -35.48 -4.98
N ILE A 9 -8.78 -35.24 -5.13
CA ILE A 9 -9.37 -33.89 -5.09
C ILE A 9 -9.13 -33.22 -3.74
N ARG A 10 -9.27 -33.96 -2.63
CA ARG A 10 -9.00 -33.44 -1.29
C ARG A 10 -7.55 -33.01 -1.12
N THR A 11 -6.61 -33.86 -1.53
CA THR A 11 -5.17 -33.56 -1.44
C THR A 11 -4.81 -32.34 -2.29
N LEU A 12 -5.31 -32.29 -3.53
CA LEU A 12 -5.10 -31.14 -4.41
C LEU A 12 -5.69 -29.85 -3.82
N HIS A 13 -6.91 -29.90 -3.28
CA HIS A 13 -7.55 -28.76 -2.63
C HIS A 13 -6.73 -28.24 -1.44
N SER A 14 -6.19 -29.13 -0.61
CA SER A 14 -5.33 -28.74 0.51
C SER A 14 -4.02 -28.08 0.07
N TRP A 15 -3.37 -28.62 -0.97
CA TRP A 15 -2.14 -28.03 -1.52
C TRP A 15 -2.39 -26.68 -2.20
N ILE A 16 -3.45 -26.58 -3.01
CA ILE A 16 -3.86 -25.32 -3.61
C ILE A 16 -4.13 -24.30 -2.50
N GLY A 17 -4.92 -24.66 -1.49
CA GLY A 17 -5.21 -23.80 -0.34
C GLY A 17 -3.95 -23.31 0.36
N PHE A 18 -3.01 -24.21 0.67
CA PHE A 18 -1.74 -23.87 1.29
C PHE A 18 -0.92 -22.87 0.45
N LEU A 19 -0.89 -23.06 -0.87
CA LEU A 19 -0.15 -22.19 -1.78
C LEU A 19 -0.82 -20.83 -1.97
N ILE A 20 -2.16 -20.77 -2.13
CA ILE A 20 -2.86 -19.53 -2.46
C ILE A 20 -3.21 -18.67 -1.24
N LEU A 21 -3.42 -19.28 -0.07
CA LEU A 21 -3.94 -18.57 1.10
C LEU A 21 -3.03 -17.41 1.56
N PRO A 22 -1.69 -17.53 1.62
CA PRO A 22 -0.82 -16.40 1.96
C PRO A 22 -1.02 -15.21 1.02
N TRP A 23 -1.19 -15.47 -0.27
CA TRP A 23 -1.39 -14.44 -1.28
C TRP A 23 -2.75 -13.78 -1.15
N ILE A 24 -3.82 -14.56 -0.93
CA ILE A 24 -5.16 -14.02 -0.67
C ILE A 24 -5.14 -13.11 0.55
N ILE A 25 -4.43 -13.50 1.62
CA ILE A 25 -4.30 -12.69 2.83
C ILE A 25 -3.58 -11.38 2.52
N LEU A 26 -2.46 -11.42 1.79
CA LEU A 26 -1.71 -10.22 1.42
C LEU A 26 -2.52 -9.28 0.50
N TYR A 27 -3.16 -9.80 -0.54
CA TYR A 27 -4.02 -9.01 -1.42
C TYR A 27 -5.26 -8.48 -0.69
N GLY A 28 -5.87 -9.28 0.19
CA GLY A 28 -6.98 -8.86 1.03
C GLY A 28 -6.58 -7.74 1.99
N PHE A 29 -5.41 -7.85 2.64
CA PHE A 29 -4.90 -6.83 3.54
C PHE A 29 -4.57 -5.53 2.81
N THR A 30 -3.92 -5.61 1.64
CA THR A 30 -3.60 -4.43 0.84
C THR A 30 -4.87 -3.74 0.33
N GLY A 31 -5.86 -4.49 -0.16
CA GLY A 31 -7.16 -3.94 -0.55
C GLY A 31 -7.92 -3.33 0.63
N PHE A 32 -7.93 -4.00 1.78
CA PHE A 32 -8.52 -3.48 3.01
C PHE A 32 -7.86 -2.18 3.46
N TYR A 33 -6.52 -2.11 3.41
CA TYR A 33 -5.79 -0.88 3.68
C TYR A 33 -6.16 0.24 2.72
N LEU A 34 -6.24 -0.02 1.42
CA LEU A 34 -6.56 1.02 0.44
C LEU A 34 -7.96 1.61 0.69
N ASN A 35 -8.92 0.78 1.10
CA ASN A 35 -10.29 1.20 1.42
C ASN A 35 -10.43 1.84 2.81
N HIS A 36 -9.63 1.41 3.79
CA HIS A 36 -9.75 1.82 5.20
C HIS A 36 -8.47 2.44 5.78
N SER A 37 -7.66 3.08 4.93
CA SER A 37 -6.33 3.58 5.30
C SER A 37 -6.32 4.45 6.55
N LYS A 38 -7.34 5.28 6.76
CA LYS A 38 -7.46 6.10 7.99
C LYS A 38 -7.47 5.24 9.26
N ALA A 39 -8.29 4.19 9.30
CA ALA A 39 -8.41 3.34 10.48
C ALA A 39 -7.10 2.58 10.77
N ILE A 40 -6.45 2.08 9.72
CA ILE A 40 -5.19 1.36 9.87
C ILE A 40 -4.05 2.30 10.29
N ASN A 41 -4.00 3.51 9.72
CA ASN A 41 -2.98 4.49 10.07
C ASN A 41 -3.11 4.94 11.52
N THR A 42 -4.33 5.08 12.04
CA THR A 42 -4.55 5.40 13.46
C THR A 42 -4.06 4.29 14.39
N LEU A 43 -4.16 3.03 13.98
CA LEU A 43 -3.77 1.88 14.81
C LEU A 43 -2.28 1.56 14.74
N LEU A 44 -1.68 1.62 13.55
CA LEU A 44 -0.36 1.03 13.27
C LEU A 44 0.74 2.06 13.03
N MET A 45 0.41 3.32 12.73
CA MET A 45 1.42 4.30 12.36
C MET A 45 1.77 5.22 13.53
N PRO A 46 3.05 5.57 13.69
CA PRO A 46 3.45 6.54 14.69
C PRO A 46 2.70 7.85 14.48
N THR A 47 2.38 8.53 15.58
CA THR A 47 1.89 9.91 15.55
C THR A 47 2.84 10.77 14.71
N PRO A 48 2.31 11.61 13.81
CA PRO A 48 3.14 12.52 13.03
C PRO A 48 4.04 13.34 13.95
N TYR A 49 5.25 13.66 13.48
CA TYR A 49 6.12 14.63 14.16
C TYR A 49 5.35 15.93 14.41
N ASP A 50 5.47 16.46 15.62
CA ASP A 50 4.82 17.70 15.99
C ASP A 50 5.63 18.90 15.45
N GLU A 51 5.12 19.43 14.34
CA GLU A 51 5.67 20.58 13.66
C GLU A 51 5.39 21.91 14.40
N SER A 52 4.66 21.90 15.52
CA SER A 52 4.47 23.08 16.39
C SER A 52 5.78 23.66 16.92
N SER A 53 6.81 22.81 17.01
CA SER A 53 8.19 23.19 17.35
C SER A 53 8.82 24.17 16.36
N PHE A 54 8.32 24.24 15.12
CA PHE A 54 8.71 25.27 14.15
C PHE A 54 7.99 26.58 14.46
N VAL A 55 8.37 27.21 15.57
CA VAL A 55 7.79 28.46 16.02
C VAL A 55 8.02 29.55 14.97
N VAL A 56 6.92 30.04 14.43
CA VAL A 56 6.88 31.21 13.57
C VAL A 56 7.08 32.44 14.46
N LYS A 57 8.30 32.93 14.57
CA LYS A 57 8.54 34.18 15.32
C LYS A 57 8.08 35.38 14.48
N PRO A 58 7.36 36.36 15.07
CA PRO A 58 6.88 37.54 14.34
C PRO A 58 8.00 38.32 13.65
N GLU A 59 9.18 38.36 14.27
CA GLU A 59 10.38 39.07 13.82
C GLU A 59 11.20 38.33 12.77
N THR A 60 10.89 37.05 12.47
CA THR A 60 11.63 36.32 11.44
C THR A 60 11.26 36.87 10.06
N GLU A 61 12.26 37.39 9.36
CA GLU A 61 12.11 37.79 7.96
C GLU A 61 11.70 36.60 7.10
N TRP A 62 10.82 36.87 6.15
CA TRP A 62 10.40 35.86 5.20
C TRP A 62 11.54 35.63 4.22
N LEU A 63 11.89 34.35 4.01
CA LEU A 63 12.77 33.99 2.92
C LEU A 63 12.17 34.50 1.61
N SER A 64 12.99 35.20 0.84
CA SER A 64 12.67 35.55 -0.52
C SER A 64 12.50 34.30 -1.38
N VAL A 65 11.77 34.43 -2.49
CA VAL A 65 11.61 33.35 -3.47
C VAL A 65 12.97 32.84 -3.97
N ASN A 66 13.96 33.72 -4.09
CA ASN A 66 15.31 33.39 -4.54
C ASN A 66 16.09 32.59 -3.49
N GLU A 67 16.03 32.95 -2.21
CA GLU A 67 16.67 32.18 -1.13
C GLU A 67 16.03 30.80 -1.00
N ALA A 68 14.70 30.73 -1.05
CA ALA A 68 13.98 29.46 -1.05
C ALA A 68 14.39 28.58 -2.27
N ARG A 69 14.57 29.20 -3.44
CA ARG A 69 15.04 28.51 -4.65
C ARG A 69 16.48 28.02 -4.51
N GLN A 70 17.38 28.81 -3.91
CA GLN A 70 18.77 28.41 -3.66
C GLN A 70 18.82 27.21 -2.71
N LYS A 71 18.07 27.24 -1.60
CA LYS A 71 17.92 26.09 -0.70
C LYS A 71 17.42 24.85 -1.44
N ALA A 72 16.39 25.00 -2.27
CA ALA A 72 15.85 23.89 -3.05
C ALA A 72 16.81 23.38 -4.14
N ALA A 73 17.65 24.24 -4.69
CA ALA A 73 18.63 23.86 -5.71
C ALA A 73 19.71 22.93 -5.13
N GLN A 74 20.10 23.11 -3.86
CA GLN A 74 21.08 22.25 -3.18
C GLN A 74 20.59 20.80 -2.97
N ILE A 75 19.27 20.60 -2.92
CA ILE A 75 18.66 19.28 -2.75
C ILE A 75 18.51 18.63 -4.12
N TRP A 76 19.21 17.52 -4.34
CA TRP A 76 19.43 16.96 -5.69
C TRP A 76 20.11 17.98 -6.60
N ALA A 77 21.35 18.35 -6.27
CA ALA A 77 22.07 19.45 -6.90
C ALA A 77 22.25 19.31 -8.42
N ASP A 78 22.23 18.08 -8.91
CA ASP A 78 22.31 17.66 -10.31
C ASP A 78 20.97 17.80 -11.08
N GLU A 79 19.85 17.98 -10.37
CA GLU A 79 18.53 18.02 -10.97
C GLU A 79 18.00 19.45 -11.17
N PRO A 80 17.50 19.80 -12.37
CA PRO A 80 16.91 21.12 -12.61
C PRO A 80 15.55 21.26 -11.93
N ILE A 81 15.27 22.46 -11.43
CA ILE A 81 13.92 22.84 -10.98
C ILE A 81 13.05 23.07 -12.22
N THR A 82 12.03 22.24 -12.42
CA THR A 82 11.14 22.29 -13.59
C THR A 82 9.92 23.18 -13.36
N LYS A 83 9.49 23.34 -12.10
CA LYS A 83 8.33 24.16 -11.73
C LYS A 83 8.50 24.73 -10.33
N ALA A 84 8.01 25.94 -10.10
CA ALA A 84 7.88 26.54 -8.78
C ALA A 84 6.44 27.04 -8.59
N LYS A 85 5.88 26.85 -7.39
CA LYS A 85 4.56 27.38 -7.03
C LYS A 85 4.48 27.71 -5.55
N ALA A 86 3.81 28.82 -5.21
CA ALA A 86 3.42 29.12 -3.83
C ALA A 86 2.29 28.18 -3.42
N ILE A 87 2.38 27.61 -2.22
CA ILE A 87 1.38 26.73 -1.62
C ILE A 87 1.28 26.98 -0.12
N GLU A 88 0.15 26.61 0.45
CA GLU A 88 0.09 26.33 1.88
C GLU A 88 0.39 24.84 2.09
N TYR A 89 1.31 24.53 2.97
CA TYR A 89 1.66 23.15 3.30
C TYR A 89 1.78 23.01 4.81
N HIS A 90 0.96 22.13 5.39
CA HIS A 90 0.98 21.89 6.84
C HIS A 90 0.72 23.16 7.69
N GLY A 91 -0.07 24.11 7.16
CA GLY A 91 -0.34 25.39 7.82
C GLY A 91 0.78 26.44 7.63
N PHE A 92 1.85 26.11 6.91
CA PHE A 92 2.93 27.03 6.60
C PHE A 92 2.84 27.54 5.16
N VAL A 93 2.96 28.86 5.01
CA VAL A 93 3.18 29.47 3.69
C VAL A 93 4.52 28.98 3.15
N SER A 94 4.50 28.37 1.98
CA SER A 94 5.62 27.62 1.45
C SER A 94 5.75 27.78 -0.07
N ILE A 95 6.94 27.51 -0.59
CA ILE A 95 7.18 27.40 -2.03
C ILE A 95 7.54 25.96 -2.35
N GLN A 96 6.79 25.34 -3.25
CA GLN A 96 7.08 24.02 -3.78
C GLN A 96 7.86 24.15 -5.08
N PHE A 97 9.01 23.47 -5.13
CA PHE A 97 9.85 23.29 -6.30
C PHE A 97 9.75 21.83 -6.76
N THR A 98 9.41 21.63 -8.03
CA THR A 98 9.36 20.29 -8.65
C THR A 98 10.67 19.99 -9.35
N LYS A 99 11.16 18.77 -9.17
CA LYS A 99 12.36 18.18 -9.75
C LYS A 99 12.06 16.75 -10.23
N PRO A 100 12.87 16.14 -11.12
CA PRO A 100 12.71 14.76 -11.56
C PRO A 100 12.49 13.75 -10.43
N SER A 101 13.27 13.81 -9.35
CA SER A 101 13.15 12.90 -8.20
C SER A 101 11.96 13.19 -7.27
N GLY A 102 11.30 14.34 -7.42
CA GLY A 102 10.13 14.68 -6.62
C GLY A 102 9.92 16.17 -6.38
N ASN A 103 9.57 16.53 -5.15
CA ASN A 103 9.29 17.91 -4.79
C ASN A 103 10.10 18.32 -3.56
N VAL A 104 10.59 19.54 -3.58
CA VAL A 104 11.14 20.23 -2.42
C VAL A 104 10.16 21.31 -2.02
N ILE A 105 9.76 21.35 -0.75
CA ILE A 105 8.83 22.36 -0.23
C ILE A 105 9.57 23.15 0.85
N VAL A 106 9.74 24.45 0.65
CA VAL A 106 10.44 25.32 1.62
C VAL A 106 9.43 26.24 2.27
N SER A 107 9.33 26.20 3.59
CA SER A 107 8.45 27.08 4.35
C SER A 107 9.16 28.42 4.60
N ILE A 108 8.60 29.49 4.05
CA ILE A 108 9.35 30.75 3.88
C ILE A 108 9.52 31.53 5.18
N LYS A 109 8.65 31.33 6.18
CA LYS A 109 8.73 32.06 7.45
C LYS A 109 9.56 31.36 8.53
N THR A 110 9.69 30.04 8.44
CA THR A 110 10.43 29.20 9.41
C THR A 110 11.76 28.72 8.86
N GLY A 111 11.91 28.64 7.53
CA GLY A 111 13.11 28.19 6.86
C GLY A 111 13.33 26.67 6.86
N HIS A 112 12.47 25.91 7.53
CA HIS A 112 12.43 24.45 7.45
C HIS A 112 11.96 24.00 6.06
N TYR A 113 12.24 22.74 5.70
CA TYR A 113 11.88 22.23 4.38
C TYR A 113 11.53 20.75 4.38
N TYR A 114 10.81 20.36 3.34
CA TYR A 114 10.41 19.00 3.08
C TYR A 114 11.04 18.52 1.77
N LYS A 115 11.61 17.32 1.80
CA LYS A 115 11.99 16.57 0.60
C LYS A 115 10.98 15.45 0.41
N LYS A 116 10.19 15.53 -0.67
CA LYS A 116 9.10 14.60 -0.96
C LYS A 116 9.38 13.81 -2.22
N THR A 117 9.44 12.49 -2.09
CA THR A 117 9.48 11.54 -3.20
C THR A 117 8.12 10.86 -3.34
N ARG A 118 8.02 9.86 -4.25
CA ARG A 118 6.81 9.03 -4.38
C ARG A 118 6.53 8.20 -3.12
N LEU A 119 7.59 7.76 -2.43
CA LEU A 119 7.52 6.82 -1.31
C LEU A 119 7.65 7.50 0.06
N TYR A 120 8.38 8.62 0.12
CA TYR A 120 8.77 9.23 1.38
C TYR A 120 8.52 10.72 1.40
N ARG A 121 8.29 11.24 2.60
CA ARG A 121 8.54 12.63 2.96
C ARG A 121 9.57 12.68 4.06
N TYR A 122 10.60 13.47 3.85
CA TYR A 122 11.60 13.84 4.84
C TYR A 122 11.33 15.28 5.26
N THR A 123 11.31 15.55 6.56
CA THR A 123 11.19 16.90 7.11
C THR A 123 12.51 17.27 7.73
N TYR A 124 13.03 18.42 7.36
CA TYR A 124 14.28 18.97 7.84
C TYR A 124 14.02 20.26 8.57
N ASP A 125 14.74 20.47 9.66
CA ASP A 125 14.72 21.74 10.39
C ASP A 125 15.38 22.88 9.56
N PRO A 126 15.34 24.14 10.04
CA PRO A 126 15.94 25.26 9.32
C PRO A 126 17.47 25.18 9.17
N LEU A 127 18.14 24.36 9.98
CA LEU A 127 19.60 24.13 9.97
C LEU A 127 19.99 22.97 9.04
N GLY A 128 19.02 22.21 8.53
CA GLY A 128 19.23 21.07 7.64
C GLY A 128 19.30 19.71 8.34
N SER A 129 18.99 19.61 9.62
CA SER A 129 18.91 18.33 10.34
C SER A 129 17.60 17.61 10.02
N LEU A 130 17.65 16.30 9.78
CA LEU A 130 16.45 15.49 9.56
C LEU A 130 15.71 15.27 10.88
N VAL A 131 14.45 15.73 10.97
CA VAL A 131 13.62 15.62 12.18
C VAL A 131 12.45 14.63 12.04
N ASP A 132 11.97 14.38 10.82
CA ASP A 132 10.89 13.42 10.56
C ASP A 132 11.09 12.67 9.24
N ARG A 133 10.59 11.43 9.20
CA ARG A 133 10.49 10.62 7.99
C ARG A 133 9.16 9.90 7.95
N LYS A 134 8.30 10.30 7.01
CA LYS A 134 7.01 9.66 6.75
C LYS A 134 7.07 8.76 5.51
N ILE A 135 6.56 7.54 5.64
CA ILE A 135 6.35 6.61 4.52
C ILE A 135 4.93 6.80 3.98
N TYR A 136 4.80 6.90 2.66
CA TYR A 136 3.51 6.92 1.97
C TYR A 136 3.03 5.50 1.69
N TRP A 137 2.55 4.83 2.74
CA TRP A 137 2.02 3.46 2.67
C TRP A 137 0.92 3.28 1.63
N SER A 138 0.07 4.29 1.42
CA SER A 138 -0.92 4.23 0.34
C SER A 138 -0.30 4.13 -1.04
N TYR A 139 0.85 4.78 -1.28
CA TYR A 139 1.58 4.60 -2.53
C TYR A 139 2.22 3.21 -2.61
N VAL A 140 2.85 2.74 -1.52
CA VAL A 140 3.46 1.40 -1.45
C VAL A 140 2.42 0.32 -1.77
N PHE A 141 1.29 0.32 -1.06
CA PHE A 141 0.25 -0.67 -1.24
C PHE A 141 -0.47 -0.52 -2.56
N ARG A 142 -0.66 0.70 -3.07
CA ARG A 142 -1.23 0.89 -4.41
C ARG A 142 -0.30 0.34 -5.49
N TYR A 143 1.00 0.64 -5.42
CA TYR A 143 1.97 0.10 -6.37
C TYR A 143 2.01 -1.44 -6.30
N PHE A 144 2.02 -2.01 -5.10
CA PHE A 144 1.92 -3.46 -4.90
C PHE A 144 0.63 -4.05 -5.49
N HIS A 145 -0.50 -3.37 -5.29
CA HIS A 145 -1.82 -3.82 -5.74
C HIS A 145 -2.01 -3.69 -7.26
N GLU A 146 -1.43 -2.65 -7.88
CA GLU A 146 -1.58 -2.35 -9.31
C GLU A 146 -0.50 -3.01 -10.18
N ALA A 147 0.77 -3.01 -9.76
CA ALA A 147 1.91 -3.42 -10.60
C ALA A 147 2.42 -4.85 -10.33
N GLY A 148 2.01 -5.48 -9.22
CA GLY A 148 2.51 -6.79 -8.81
C GLY A 148 3.94 -6.76 -8.23
N TRP A 149 4.48 -7.94 -7.90
CA TRP A 149 5.65 -8.11 -7.04
C TRP A 149 7.01 -7.69 -7.61
N ILE A 150 7.23 -7.78 -8.94
CA ILE A 150 8.57 -7.69 -9.54
C ILE A 150 8.55 -6.91 -10.85
N ASP A 151 7.65 -7.29 -11.76
CA ASP A 151 7.43 -6.61 -13.04
C ASP A 151 5.97 -6.83 -13.45
N ASN A 152 5.43 -5.93 -14.28
CA ASN A 152 4.03 -5.95 -14.69
C ASN A 152 3.68 -7.30 -15.38
N SER A 153 4.60 -7.83 -16.17
CA SER A 153 4.47 -9.13 -16.85
C SER A 153 4.38 -10.30 -15.87
N PHE A 154 5.21 -10.30 -14.82
CA PHE A 154 5.17 -11.32 -13.77
C PHE A 154 3.91 -11.20 -12.91
N GLY A 155 3.47 -9.97 -12.63
CA GLY A 155 2.24 -9.68 -11.88
C GLY A 155 1.00 -10.21 -12.58
N VAL A 156 0.87 -10.00 -13.89
CA VAL A 156 -0.26 -10.51 -14.69
C VAL A 156 -0.28 -12.04 -14.70
N TRP A 157 0.85 -12.68 -15.00
CA TRP A 157 0.94 -14.14 -15.03
C TRP A 157 0.64 -14.76 -13.66
N PHE A 158 1.15 -14.17 -12.59
CA PHE A 158 0.90 -14.62 -11.23
C PHE A 158 -0.57 -14.43 -10.82
N ALA A 159 -1.19 -13.31 -11.22
CA ALA A 159 -2.60 -13.06 -11.01
C ALA A 159 -3.48 -14.10 -11.72
N ASP A 160 -3.16 -14.45 -12.96
CA ASP A 160 -3.89 -15.47 -13.73
C ASP A 160 -3.79 -16.86 -13.08
N ILE A 161 -2.59 -17.25 -12.63
CA ILE A 161 -2.41 -18.52 -11.90
C ILE A 161 -3.20 -18.50 -10.60
N THR A 162 -3.16 -17.39 -9.86
CA THR A 162 -3.89 -17.25 -8.60
C THR A 162 -5.40 -17.31 -8.85
N ALA A 163 -5.90 -16.68 -9.94
CA ALA A 163 -7.29 -16.72 -10.32
C ALA A 163 -7.75 -18.14 -10.71
N ILE A 164 -6.98 -18.84 -11.53
CA ILE A 164 -7.25 -20.25 -11.88
C ILE A 164 -7.24 -21.11 -10.61
N ALA A 165 -6.25 -20.93 -9.75
CA ALA A 165 -6.13 -21.66 -8.50
C ALA A 165 -7.31 -21.38 -7.55
N LEU A 166 -7.80 -20.15 -7.47
CA LEU A 166 -9.01 -19.77 -6.74
C LEU A 166 -10.27 -20.45 -7.29
N VAL A 167 -10.44 -20.46 -8.61
CA VAL A 167 -11.56 -21.16 -9.27
C VAL A 167 -11.51 -22.65 -8.97
N LEU A 168 -10.35 -23.28 -9.13
CA LEU A 168 -10.15 -24.70 -8.81
C LEU A 168 -10.35 -24.98 -7.32
N PHE A 169 -9.88 -24.10 -6.44
CA PHE A 169 -10.08 -24.19 -4.99
C PHE A 169 -11.58 -24.15 -4.63
N GLY A 170 -12.32 -23.20 -5.19
CA GLY A 170 -13.77 -23.09 -5.01
C GLY A 170 -14.53 -24.29 -5.53
N ALA A 171 -14.25 -24.72 -6.77
CA ALA A 171 -14.89 -25.88 -7.39
C ALA A 171 -14.61 -27.19 -6.62
N SER A 172 -13.35 -27.42 -6.26
CA SER A 172 -12.98 -28.59 -5.46
C SER A 172 -13.61 -28.55 -4.06
N GLY A 173 -13.68 -27.37 -3.42
CA GLY A 173 -14.37 -27.17 -2.15
C GLY A 173 -15.86 -27.52 -2.24
N LEU A 174 -16.55 -27.06 -3.29
CA LEU A 174 -17.96 -27.41 -3.54
C LEU A 174 -18.16 -28.91 -3.72
N ILE A 175 -17.30 -29.58 -4.50
CA ILE A 175 -17.36 -31.04 -4.69
C ILE A 175 -17.17 -31.76 -3.35
N LEU A 176 -16.15 -31.38 -2.58
CA LEU A 176 -15.87 -31.96 -1.27
C LEU A 176 -17.01 -31.72 -0.27
N PHE A 177 -17.75 -30.62 -0.41
CA PHE A 177 -18.91 -30.30 0.42
C PHE A 177 -20.18 -31.06 0.01
N ILE A 178 -20.48 -31.15 -1.28
CA ILE A 178 -21.74 -31.68 -1.81
C ILE A 178 -21.73 -33.22 -1.85
N VAL A 179 -20.66 -33.85 -2.34
CA VAL A 179 -20.62 -35.30 -2.58
C VAL A 179 -20.89 -36.13 -1.31
N PRO A 180 -20.29 -35.83 -0.14
CA PRO A 180 -20.59 -36.57 1.09
C PRO A 180 -22.05 -36.40 1.53
N ARG A 181 -22.63 -35.21 1.36
CA ARG A 181 -24.01 -34.90 1.74
C ARG A 181 -25.01 -35.60 0.86
N GLN A 182 -24.80 -35.63 -0.46
CA GLN A 182 -25.64 -36.38 -1.38
C GLN A 182 -25.60 -37.88 -1.10
N LYS A 183 -24.42 -38.45 -0.82
CA LYS A 183 -24.29 -39.87 -0.44
C LYS A 183 -25.04 -40.18 0.86
N LYS A 184 -24.93 -39.30 1.87
CA LYS A 184 -25.67 -39.42 3.14
C LYS A 184 -27.18 -39.35 2.92
N LEU A 185 -27.64 -38.40 2.12
CA LEU A 185 -29.06 -38.22 1.80
C LEU A 185 -29.64 -39.44 1.08
N LYS A 186 -28.95 -39.95 0.04
CA LYS A 186 -29.37 -41.16 -0.68
C LYS A 186 -29.48 -42.37 0.24
N ARG A 187 -28.50 -42.58 1.13
CA ARG A 187 -28.51 -43.66 2.13
C ARG A 187 -29.68 -43.55 3.10
N ASN A 188 -30.01 -42.34 3.54
CA ASN A 188 -31.12 -42.11 4.45
C ASN A 188 -32.47 -42.34 3.74
N LEU A 189 -32.63 -41.88 2.49
CA LEU A 189 -33.82 -42.10 1.68
C LEU A 189 -34.05 -43.58 1.37
N SER A 190 -33.00 -44.33 1.01
CA SER A 190 -33.11 -45.77 0.78
C SER A 190 -33.52 -46.52 2.06
N ALA A 191 -33.01 -46.11 3.23
CA ALA A 191 -33.38 -46.71 4.50
C ALA A 191 -34.84 -46.40 4.92
N LEU A 192 -35.38 -45.27 4.49
CA LEU A 192 -36.79 -44.91 4.70
C LEU A 192 -37.73 -45.69 3.77
N LEU A 193 -37.34 -45.92 2.51
CA LEU A 193 -38.14 -46.67 1.54
C LEU A 193 -38.15 -48.19 1.79
N GLN A 194 -37.25 -48.69 2.63
CA GLN A 194 -37.18 -50.11 3.05
C GLN A 194 -37.90 -50.38 4.37
N ARG A 195 -38.50 -49.36 5.00
CA ARG A 195 -39.38 -49.48 6.16
C ARG A 195 -40.83 -49.36 5.72
#